data_AF-A0A3D1AT42-F1
#
_entry.id   AF-A0A3D1AT42-F1
#
_cell.length_a   1.000
_cell.length_b   1.000
_cell.length_c   1.000
_cell.angle_alpha   90.00
_cell.angle_beta   90.00
_cell.angle_gamma   90.00
#
_symmetry.space_group_name_H-M   'P 1'
#
loop_
_entity.id
_entity.type
_entity.pdbx_description
1 polymer ?
#
loop_
_entity_poly.entity_id
_entity_poly.type
_entity_poly.pdbx_seq_one_letter_code
_entity_poly.pdbx_strand_id
1 'polypeptide(L)' 'MKRRTFLFGASLAACDRRPRLNVFNWSSYIDPAMVRKFSVETGIRVRYGVYESN' A
#
# COMPACT_ATOMS: atom_id res chain seq x y z
N MET A 1 38.15 -21.95 -23.10
CA MET A 1 37.66 -20.61 -22.67
C MET A 1 36.15 -20.69 -22.46
N LYS A 2 35.65 -20.61 -21.22
CA LYS A 2 34.22 -20.76 -20.90
C LYS A 2 33.55 -19.37 -20.93
N ARG A 3 32.74 -19.08 -21.94
CA ARG A 3 31.95 -17.83 -22.03
C ARG A 3 30.77 -17.93 -21.07
N ARG A 4 30.80 -17.15 -19.98
CA ARG A 4 29.65 -16.98 -19.08
C ARG A 4 28.74 -15.92 -19.67
N THR A 5 27.64 -16.33 -20.27
CA THR A 5 26.57 -15.44 -20.72
C THR A 5 25.76 -15.01 -19.49
N PHE A 6 25.78 -13.72 -19.17
CA PHE A 6 24.98 -13.12 -18.10
C PHE A 6 23.71 -12.53 -18.74
N LEU A 7 22.55 -13.12 -18.46
CA LEU A 7 21.26 -12.60 -18.92
C LEU A 7 20.80 -11.48 -17.98
N PHE A 8 20.80 -10.25 -18.47
CA PHE A 8 20.23 -9.08 -17.78
C PHE A 8 18.70 -9.18 -17.87
N GLY A 9 18.05 -9.66 -16.81
CA GLY A 9 16.60 -9.69 -16.70
C GLY A 9 16.06 -8.27 -16.53
N ALA A 10 15.37 -7.75 -17.54
CA ALA A 10 14.63 -6.51 -17.43
C ALA A 10 13.42 -6.73 -16.51
N SER A 11 13.55 -6.31 -15.25
CA SER A 11 12.42 -6.27 -14.31
C SER A 11 11.39 -5.26 -14.82
N LEU A 12 10.27 -5.76 -15.33
CA LEU A 12 9.09 -4.95 -15.63
C LEU A 12 8.58 -4.34 -14.32
N ALA A 13 8.88 -3.06 -14.10
CA ALA A 13 8.30 -2.30 -12.99
C ALA A 13 6.80 -2.12 -13.26
N ALA A 14 5.98 -2.98 -12.65
CA ALA A 14 4.52 -2.85 -12.72
C ALA A 14 4.09 -1.61 -11.93
N CYS A 15 3.50 -0.63 -12.63
CA CYS A 15 2.85 0.51 -12.00
C CYS A 15 1.53 0.04 -11.36
N ASP A 16 1.45 0.13 -10.04
CA ASP A 16 0.30 -0.31 -9.26
C ASP A 16 -0.85 0.70 -9.40
N ARG A 17 -1.75 0.44 -10.37
CA ARG A 17 -2.92 1.28 -10.67
C ARG A 17 -4.09 1.10 -9.69
N ARG A 18 -3.92 0.34 -8.61
CA ARG A 18 -5.00 0.09 -7.65
C ARG A 18 -5.34 1.39 -6.91
N PRO A 19 -6.63 1.69 -6.67
CA PRO A 19 -7.02 2.89 -5.92
C PRO A 19 -6.40 2.91 -4.53
N ARG A 20 -5.98 4.10 -4.10
CA ARG A 20 -5.40 4.35 -2.77
C ARG A 20 -6.13 5.50 -2.10
N LEU A 21 -6.37 5.36 -0.81
CA LEU A 21 -6.93 6.40 0.04
C LEU A 21 -5.94 6.72 1.16
N ASN A 22 -5.64 8.01 1.35
CA ASN A 22 -4.85 8.47 2.47
C ASN A 22 -5.76 9.22 3.43
N VAL A 23 -5.82 8.76 4.67
CA VAL A 23 -6.66 9.34 5.72
C VAL A 23 -5.76 9.80 6.85
N PHE A 24 -5.99 11.01 7.33
CA PHE A 24 -5.37 11.54 8.53
C PHE A 24 -6.47 11.94 9.50
N ASN A 25 -6.48 11.34 10.69
CA ASN A 25 -7.59 11.46 11.63
C ASN A 25 -7.11 11.39 13.08
N TRP A 26 -7.94 11.80 14.02
CA TRP A 26 -7.65 11.70 15.44
C TRP A 26 -7.43 10.26 15.89
N SER A 27 -6.53 10.07 16.85
CA SER A 27 -6.35 8.78 17.52
C SER A 27 -7.63 8.32 18.21
N SER A 28 -7.82 6.99 18.25
CA SER A 28 -8.94 6.32 18.93
C SER A 28 -10.35 6.65 18.41
N TYR A 29 -10.48 7.37 17.30
CA TYR A 29 -11.78 7.76 16.73
C TYR A 29 -12.46 6.64 15.92
N ILE A 30 -11.68 5.67 15.44
CA ILE A 30 -12.18 4.52 14.68
C ILE A 30 -11.52 3.24 15.16
N ASP A 31 -12.26 2.14 15.14
CA ASP A 31 -11.69 0.80 15.32
C ASP A 31 -10.76 0.47 14.11
N PRO A 32 -9.48 0.14 14.33
CA PRO A 32 -8.57 -0.30 13.27
C PRO A 32 -9.11 -1.46 12.41
N ALA A 33 -9.97 -2.33 12.98
CA ALA A 33 -10.60 -3.42 12.25
C ALA A 33 -11.58 -2.90 11.18
N MET A 34 -12.17 -1.72 11.37
CA MET A 34 -13.07 -1.09 10.40
C MET A 34 -12.30 -0.67 9.13
N VAL A 35 -11.11 -0.10 9.30
CA VAL A 35 -10.21 0.27 8.19
C VAL A 35 -9.82 -0.97 7.38
N ARG A 36 -9.52 -2.09 8.07
CA ARG A 36 -9.22 -3.36 7.40
C ARG A 36 -10.42 -3.91 6.63
N LYS A 37 -11.61 -3.93 7.23
CA LYS A 37 -12.84 -4.39 6.56
C LYS A 37 -13.14 -3.57 5.30
N PHE A 38 -13.06 -2.24 5.41
CA PHE A 38 -13.22 -1.34 4.27
C PHE A 38 -12.25 -1.66 3.12
N SER A 39 -10.97 -1.87 3.43
CA SER A 39 -9.97 -2.24 2.41
C SER A 39 -10.27 -3.57 1.73
N VAL A 40 -10.81 -4.56 2.45
CA VAL A 40 -11.21 -5.85 1.88
C VAL A 40 -12.43 -5.71 0.97
N GLU A 41 -13.46 -5.02 1.43
CA GLU A 41 -14.73 -4.87 0.69
C GLU A 41 -14.56 -4.04 -0.58
N THR A 42 -13.73 -2.99 -0.54
CA THR A 42 -13.58 -2.05 -1.66
C THR A 42 -12.38 -2.35 -2.56
N GLY A 43 -11.42 -3.16 -2.09
CA GLY A 43 -10.14 -3.34 -2.75
C GLY A 43 -9.23 -2.11 -2.71
N ILE A 44 -9.61 -1.05 -1.98
CA ILE A 44 -8.85 0.20 -1.86
C ILE A 44 -7.79 0.05 -0.77
N ARG A 45 -6.56 0.44 -1.09
CA ARG A 45 -5.48 0.46 -0.10
C ARG A 45 -5.57 1.73 0.74
N VAL A 46 -5.83 1.57 2.03
CA VAL A 46 -5.88 2.70 2.96
C VAL A 46 -4.54 2.90 3.65
N ARG A 47 -4.02 4.12 3.59
CA ARG A 47 -2.95 4.59 4.49
C ARG A 47 -3.60 5.47 5.55
N TYR A 48 -3.61 5.00 6.79
CA TYR A 48 -4.24 5.69 7.91
C TYR A 48 -3.16 6.25 8.84
N GLY A 49 -3.13 7.56 8.99
CA GLY A 49 -2.28 8.25 9.96
C GLY A 49 -3.12 8.83 11.08
N VAL A 50 -2.56 8.84 12.29
CA VAL A 50 -3.23 9.38 13.48
C VAL A 50 -2.50 10.57 14.08
N TYR A 51 -3.22 11.41 14.81
CA TYR A 51 -2.70 12.54 15.58
C TYR A 51 -3.47 12.74 16.89
N GLU A 52 -2.81 13.37 17.86
CA GLU A 52 -3.30 13.46 19.26
C GLU A 52 -3.71 14.90 19.68
N SER A 53 -3.36 15.96 18.93
CA SER A 53 -3.62 17.36 19.33
C SER A 53 -3.84 18.33 18.13
N ASN A 54 -4.65 19.39 18.34
CA ASN A 54 -5.05 20.42 17.34
C ASN A 54 -4.16 21.66 17.41
#